data_AF-A0A3N5HGG8-F1
#
_entry.id   AF-A0A3N5HGG8-F1
#
_cell.length_a   1.000
_cell.length_b   1.000
_cell.length_c   1.000
_cell.angle_alpha   90.00
_cell.angle_beta   90.00
_cell.angle_gamma   90.00
#
_symmetry.space_group_name_H-M   'P 1'
#
loop_
_entity.id
_entity.type
_entity.pdbx_description
1 polymer ?
#
loop_
_entity_poly.entity_id
_entity_poly.type
_entity_poly.pdbx_seq_one_letter_code
_entity_poly.pdbx_strand_id
1 'polypeptide(L)'
;MSPAPRLVPLALLLLVALPAAKAHAYPWMIRHGYTNCSTCHVDPSGFGLLTEYGRGQAQILLPTLWGGKKPDEIEPTPGIVYGAVPLPSWLNVGLSLRGAVLSTTTLGQTDWRDILMIADLRLGVTAGPFLASASIGYVPTGAKLAALTSSDRDNIVSREHWLGLRFVDNKLYLLGGRMNLPFGLRNVEHTSFVRSATGTDLNSAQQYGGQVVWDAPGIRAAVMGIAGNFLARDPIPAPVDNVPASAYREQGYSGYVEGAFSHAFTLGLSSLVTHADRGLGIGSITNPFVPDPFFDRQDVWRQAHGLFSRWHVGGPWVLLAEVDLLVQSGSGVPRDWGGVGLVQADYEPIQGLHFIFTGEALRQYQATSYGGWFSVSWFFFPYCEVRLDTIFTEFGLAGGGHEPSFSVLGQLHFSM
;
A
#
# COMPACT_ATOMS: atom_id res chain seq x y z
N MET A 1 8.61 -2.23 54.66
CA MET A 1 9.11 -1.12 53.82
C MET A 1 10.30 -1.62 53.02
N SER A 2 10.18 -1.66 51.70
CA SER A 2 11.27 -1.97 50.75
C SER A 2 10.93 -1.30 49.40
N PRO A 3 11.89 -0.99 48.52
CA PRO A 3 11.79 0.17 47.63
C PRO A 3 10.98 -0.06 46.35
N ALA A 4 10.39 1.04 45.85
CA ALA A 4 9.68 1.08 44.58
C ALA A 4 10.61 0.89 43.35
N PRO A 5 10.14 0.26 42.26
CA PRO A 5 10.91 0.14 41.03
C PRO A 5 11.08 1.51 40.35
N ARG A 6 12.32 1.83 39.96
CA ARG A 6 12.67 3.09 39.27
C ARG A 6 12.23 3.05 37.81
N LEU A 7 10.98 3.46 37.53
CA LEU A 7 10.40 3.53 36.16
C LEU A 7 10.95 4.68 35.28
N VAL A 8 12.06 5.33 35.67
CA VAL A 8 12.53 6.58 35.05
C VAL A 8 13.46 6.44 33.82
N PRO A 9 14.19 5.33 33.53
CA PRO A 9 15.10 5.31 32.39
C PRO A 9 14.43 5.03 31.02
N LEU A 10 13.21 4.47 30.99
CA LEU A 10 12.57 4.08 29.72
C LEU A 10 11.97 5.29 28.97
N ALA A 11 11.36 6.23 29.70
CA ALA A 11 10.81 7.46 29.12
C ALA A 11 11.90 8.37 28.52
N LEU A 12 13.09 8.38 29.13
CA LEU A 12 14.26 9.12 28.64
C LEU A 12 14.92 8.45 27.42
N LEU A 13 14.89 7.11 27.30
CA LEU A 13 15.33 6.43 26.07
C LEU A 13 14.38 6.69 24.89
N LEU A 14 13.06 6.76 25.14
CA LEU A 14 12.06 7.13 24.13
C LEU A 14 12.20 8.57 23.64
N LEU A 15 12.69 9.49 24.48
CA LEU A 15 12.97 10.89 24.12
C LEU A 15 14.26 11.11 23.33
N VAL A 16 15.14 10.11 23.25
CA VAL A 16 16.40 10.15 22.46
C VAL A 16 16.27 9.36 21.13
N ALA A 17 15.09 8.77 20.86
CA ALA A 17 14.87 7.81 19.78
C ALA A 17 14.07 8.34 18.56
N LEU A 18 14.21 9.61 18.19
CA LEU A 18 13.74 10.17 16.91
C LEU A 18 14.79 11.15 16.35
N PRO A 19 14.94 11.30 15.01
CA PRO A 19 14.04 10.88 13.91
C PRO A 19 14.70 10.10 12.72
N ALA A 20 13.98 9.15 12.05
CA ALA A 20 14.44 8.39 10.85
C ALA A 20 13.31 8.12 9.78
N ALA A 21 13.63 7.78 8.50
CA ALA A 21 12.98 8.27 7.23
C ALA A 21 11.92 7.44 6.38
N LYS A 22 10.71 7.84 5.95
CA LYS A 22 10.15 7.52 4.58
C LYS A 22 9.28 8.69 4.08
N ALA A 23 8.61 8.58 2.94
CA ALA A 23 7.22 9.02 2.88
C ALA A 23 6.47 8.18 1.85
N HIS A 24 5.14 8.25 1.87
CA HIS A 24 4.30 7.37 1.07
C HIS A 24 3.96 7.95 -0.30
N ALA A 25 3.52 7.08 -1.20
CA ALA A 25 2.94 7.47 -2.48
C ALA A 25 1.51 7.98 -2.23
N TYR A 26 1.34 9.29 -2.28
CA TYR A 26 0.01 9.90 -2.27
C TYR A 26 -0.40 10.22 -3.71
N PRO A 27 -1.41 9.54 -4.29
CA PRO A 27 -1.79 9.73 -5.68
C PRO A 27 -2.38 11.12 -5.95
N TRP A 28 -2.78 11.84 -4.90
CA TRP A 28 -3.20 13.24 -4.95
C TRP A 28 -2.08 14.24 -5.24
N MET A 29 -0.82 13.83 -5.22
CA MET A 29 0.32 14.65 -5.67
C MET A 29 0.20 15.12 -7.13
N ILE A 30 -0.75 14.59 -7.91
CA ILE A 30 -1.14 15.13 -9.23
C ILE A 30 -1.51 16.63 -9.16
N ARG A 31 -2.07 17.15 -8.06
CA ARG A 31 -2.34 18.60 -7.90
C ARG A 31 -1.07 19.46 -7.92
N HIS A 32 0.08 18.85 -7.67
CA HIS A 32 1.41 19.48 -7.74
C HIS A 32 2.12 19.16 -9.07
N GLY A 33 1.42 18.60 -10.06
CA GLY A 33 1.94 18.24 -11.38
C GLY A 33 2.63 16.88 -11.45
N TYR A 34 2.68 16.10 -10.36
CA TYR A 34 3.32 14.78 -10.35
C TYR A 34 2.41 13.69 -10.95
N THR A 35 2.46 13.58 -12.27
CA THR A 35 1.81 12.48 -13.01
C THR A 35 2.59 11.17 -12.94
N ASN A 36 3.89 11.23 -12.65
CA ASN A 36 4.80 10.07 -12.67
C ASN A 36 5.28 9.72 -11.25
N CYS A 37 5.68 8.46 -11.01
CA CYS A 37 6.11 8.00 -9.69
C CYS A 37 7.64 7.97 -9.49
N SER A 38 8.43 7.70 -10.54
CA SER A 38 9.88 7.51 -10.44
C SER A 38 10.64 8.76 -9.95
N THR A 39 10.05 9.95 -10.15
CA THR A 39 10.58 11.22 -9.66
C THR A 39 10.70 11.22 -8.12
N CYS A 40 9.68 10.70 -7.44
CA CYS A 40 9.61 10.71 -5.97
C CYS A 40 10.08 9.39 -5.34
N HIS A 41 9.88 8.25 -6.01
CA HIS A 41 10.12 6.91 -5.45
C HIS A 41 11.31 6.19 -6.09
N VAL A 42 12.04 5.41 -5.27
CA VAL A 42 13.11 4.51 -5.74
C VAL A 42 12.54 3.37 -6.58
N ASP A 43 11.34 2.88 -6.24
CA ASP A 43 10.54 2.00 -7.11
C ASP A 43 9.85 2.88 -8.18
N PRO A 44 10.17 2.72 -9.49
CA PRO A 44 9.57 3.54 -10.54
C PRO A 44 8.07 3.26 -10.73
N SER A 45 7.56 2.12 -10.26
CA SER A 45 6.11 1.84 -10.19
C SER A 45 5.40 2.62 -9.06
N GLY A 46 6.15 3.25 -8.16
CA GLY A 46 5.67 4.03 -7.02
C GLY A 46 5.57 3.22 -5.72
N PHE A 47 5.27 3.93 -4.62
CA PHE A 47 5.36 3.44 -3.24
C PHE A 47 6.81 3.09 -2.85
N GLY A 48 7.02 2.55 -1.65
CA GLY A 48 8.35 2.12 -1.18
C GLY A 48 9.16 3.26 -0.58
N LEU A 49 10.46 3.29 -0.88
CA LEU A 49 11.39 4.33 -0.40
C LEU A 49 11.36 5.57 -1.30
N LEU A 50 11.52 6.76 -0.72
CA LEU A 50 11.65 8.01 -1.50
C LEU A 50 13.08 8.25 -1.97
N THR A 51 13.21 8.86 -3.15
CA THR A 51 14.45 9.49 -3.62
C THR A 51 14.78 10.73 -2.76
N GLU A 52 16.00 11.25 -2.88
CA GLU A 52 16.39 12.53 -2.27
C GLU A 52 15.46 13.68 -2.68
N TYR A 53 15.11 13.75 -3.97
CA TYR A 53 14.11 14.68 -4.49
C TYR A 53 12.74 14.47 -3.84
N GLY A 54 12.26 13.23 -3.78
CA GLY A 54 10.99 12.89 -3.14
C GLY A 54 10.93 13.31 -1.67
N ARG A 55 12.02 13.11 -0.91
CA ARG A 55 12.13 13.58 0.49
C ARG A 55 12.07 15.10 0.58
N GLY A 56 12.79 15.82 -0.29
CA GLY A 56 12.71 17.28 -0.37
C GLY A 56 11.28 17.78 -0.65
N GLN A 57 10.60 17.20 -1.63
CA GLN A 57 9.19 17.53 -1.93
C GLN A 57 8.25 17.20 -0.76
N ALA A 58 8.50 16.11 -0.04
CA ALA A 58 7.73 15.76 1.15
C ALA A 58 7.83 16.79 2.28
N GLN A 59 8.93 17.54 2.40
CA GLN A 59 9.08 18.65 3.36
C GLN A 59 8.35 19.93 2.93
N ILE A 60 8.22 20.18 1.63
CA ILE A 60 7.69 21.44 1.08
C ILE A 60 6.17 21.37 0.90
N LEU A 61 5.67 20.24 0.40
CA LEU A 61 4.32 20.10 -0.15
C LEU A 61 3.33 19.46 0.82
N LEU A 62 3.78 18.52 1.65
CA LEU A 62 2.91 17.82 2.59
C LEU A 62 2.56 18.65 3.83
N PRO A 63 3.49 19.30 4.56
CA PRO A 63 3.17 19.81 5.88
C PRO A 63 2.48 21.17 5.91
N THR A 64 1.74 21.41 6.99
CA THR A 64 1.26 22.74 7.37
C THR A 64 2.43 23.66 7.71
N LEU A 65 2.55 24.76 6.98
CA LEU A 65 3.60 25.76 7.19
C LEU A 65 3.15 26.80 8.23
N TRP A 66 3.60 26.62 9.46
CA TRP A 66 3.28 27.50 10.59
C TRP A 66 3.94 28.87 10.46
N GLY A 67 3.19 29.89 10.04
CA GLY A 67 3.63 31.29 10.03
C GLY A 67 4.75 31.66 9.05
N GLY A 68 5.22 30.70 8.23
CA GLY A 68 6.25 30.91 7.22
C GLY A 68 5.68 31.23 5.85
N LYS A 69 6.47 31.94 5.03
CA LYS A 69 6.27 31.90 3.57
C LYS A 69 6.46 30.45 3.09
N LYS A 70 5.77 30.05 2.02
CA LYS A 70 6.21 28.90 1.23
C LYS A 70 7.66 29.19 0.81
N PRO A 71 8.64 28.33 1.15
CA PRO A 71 9.99 28.54 0.66
C PRO A 71 9.98 28.39 -0.85
N ASP A 72 10.46 29.39 -1.57
CA ASP A 72 10.45 29.40 -3.03
C ASP A 72 11.30 28.23 -3.57
N GLU A 73 12.41 27.92 -2.89
CA GLU A 73 13.16 26.67 -2.99
C GLU A 73 13.62 26.26 -1.57
N ILE A 74 13.36 25.03 -1.14
CA ILE A 74 14.16 24.39 -0.06
C ILE A 74 15.22 23.56 -0.78
N GLU A 75 16.51 23.82 -0.53
CA GLU A 75 17.55 22.85 -0.86
C GLU A 75 17.22 21.53 -0.15
N PRO A 76 16.91 20.41 -0.86
CA PRO A 76 16.51 19.16 -0.23
C PRO A 76 17.55 18.80 0.82
N THR A 77 17.17 18.69 2.10
CA THR A 77 18.17 18.50 3.17
C THR A 77 18.89 17.17 2.92
N PRO A 78 20.17 17.15 2.47
CA PRO A 78 20.72 15.95 1.88
C PRO A 78 21.13 15.00 2.99
N GLY A 79 20.26 14.03 3.34
CA GLY A 79 20.57 13.08 4.39
C GLY A 79 19.36 12.48 5.10
N ILE A 80 19.64 11.91 6.28
CA ILE A 80 18.64 11.56 7.29
C ILE A 80 18.72 12.56 8.45
N VAL A 81 17.74 12.53 9.35
CA VAL A 81 17.61 13.39 10.54
C VAL A 81 17.54 14.87 10.12
N TYR A 82 16.62 15.22 9.21
CA TYR A 82 16.51 16.58 8.64
C TYR A 82 17.86 17.10 8.10
N GLY A 83 18.63 16.24 7.43
CA GLY A 83 19.96 16.55 6.90
C GLY A 83 21.11 16.58 7.92
N ALA A 84 20.87 16.31 9.21
CA ALA A 84 21.93 16.30 10.23
C ALA A 84 22.95 15.16 10.02
N VAL A 85 22.59 14.09 9.31
CA VAL A 85 23.52 13.05 8.87
C VAL A 85 23.49 12.97 7.34
N PRO A 86 24.51 13.49 6.64
CA PRO A 86 24.54 13.46 5.19
C PRO A 86 24.66 12.03 4.67
N LEU A 87 23.91 11.72 3.61
CA LEU A 87 24.03 10.46 2.88
C LEU A 87 24.87 10.67 1.62
N PRO A 88 25.63 9.65 1.18
CA PRO A 88 26.16 9.62 -0.19
C PRO A 88 25.00 9.65 -1.19
N SER A 89 25.16 10.35 -2.32
CA SER A 89 24.12 10.46 -3.37
C SER A 89 23.70 9.12 -4.00
N TRP A 90 24.51 8.07 -3.83
CA TRP A 90 24.17 6.71 -4.25
C TRP A 90 23.30 5.95 -3.24
N LEU A 91 23.08 6.46 -2.02
CA LEU A 91 22.39 5.79 -0.94
C LEU A 91 21.15 6.57 -0.48
N ASN A 92 20.01 5.88 -0.47
CA ASN A 92 18.78 6.34 0.17
C ASN A 92 18.50 5.41 1.38
N VAL A 93 18.12 5.97 2.51
CA VAL A 93 17.86 5.24 3.76
C VAL A 93 16.50 5.65 4.30
N GLY A 94 15.80 4.72 4.96
CA GLY A 94 14.53 5.09 5.55
C GLY A 94 13.82 4.21 6.58
N LEU A 95 13.35 4.79 7.69
CA LEU A 95 12.41 4.22 8.68
C LEU A 95 10.97 4.78 8.56
N SER A 96 9.95 3.92 8.61
CA SER A 96 8.55 4.35 8.84
C SER A 96 7.99 3.69 10.09
N LEU A 97 7.35 4.49 10.94
CA LEU A 97 6.67 4.04 12.16
C LEU A 97 5.20 4.49 12.08
N ARG A 98 4.26 3.55 11.99
CA ARG A 98 2.81 3.82 12.00
C ARG A 98 2.15 2.98 13.08
N GLY A 99 1.76 3.63 14.17
CA GLY A 99 0.92 3.06 15.21
C GLY A 99 -0.52 3.53 15.03
N ALA A 100 -1.48 2.68 15.35
CA ALA A 100 -2.89 3.01 15.27
C ALA A 100 -3.71 2.30 16.36
N VAL A 101 -4.86 2.87 16.69
CA VAL A 101 -5.90 2.27 17.52
C VAL A 101 -7.15 2.11 16.67
N LEU A 102 -7.59 0.88 16.49
CA LEU A 102 -8.81 0.52 15.75
C LEU A 102 -9.91 0.15 16.75
N SER A 103 -11.06 0.78 16.61
CA SER A 103 -12.33 0.33 17.18
C SER A 103 -13.19 -0.19 16.03
N THR A 104 -13.72 -1.40 16.12
CA THR A 104 -14.63 -1.97 15.12
C THR A 104 -15.88 -2.50 15.82
N THR A 105 -17.04 -1.98 15.44
CA THR A 105 -18.36 -2.43 15.90
C THR A 105 -19.05 -3.21 14.79
N THR A 106 -19.42 -4.46 15.07
CA THR A 106 -20.12 -5.37 14.15
C THR A 106 -21.01 -6.30 14.99
N LEU A 107 -22.19 -6.72 14.51
CA LEU A 107 -23.16 -7.51 15.29
C LEU A 107 -23.50 -6.90 16.68
N GLY A 108 -23.40 -5.57 16.82
CA GLY A 108 -23.58 -4.84 18.09
C GLY A 108 -22.47 -5.02 19.13
N GLN A 109 -21.35 -5.69 18.81
CA GLN A 109 -20.18 -5.81 19.67
C GLN A 109 -19.03 -4.93 19.15
N THR A 110 -18.36 -4.21 20.06
CA THR A 110 -17.19 -3.38 19.72
C THR A 110 -15.90 -4.04 20.19
N ASP A 111 -15.00 -4.32 19.26
CA ASP A 111 -13.64 -4.81 19.50
C ASP A 111 -12.62 -3.66 19.37
N TRP A 112 -11.60 -3.66 20.21
CA TRP A 112 -10.55 -2.63 20.26
C TRP A 112 -9.18 -3.25 20.06
N ARG A 113 -8.39 -2.69 19.14
CA ARG A 113 -7.07 -3.22 18.76
C ARG A 113 -6.03 -2.12 18.66
N ASP A 114 -4.94 -2.29 19.40
CA ASP A 114 -3.70 -1.57 19.15
C ASP A 114 -2.95 -2.24 17.99
N ILE A 115 -2.65 -1.48 16.94
CA ILE A 115 -2.06 -1.98 15.69
C ILE A 115 -0.78 -1.22 15.40
N LEU A 116 0.36 -1.92 15.44
CA LEU A 116 1.59 -1.43 14.83
C LEU A 116 1.54 -1.79 13.33
N MET A 117 0.98 -0.88 12.52
CA MET A 117 0.74 -1.09 11.09
C MET A 117 2.06 -1.22 10.31
N ILE A 118 3.05 -0.38 10.63
CA ILE A 118 4.36 -0.34 9.97
C ILE A 118 5.44 -0.03 11.00
N ALA A 119 6.52 -0.81 11.02
CA ALA A 119 7.75 -0.50 11.74
C ALA A 119 8.95 -1.00 10.92
N ASP A 120 9.27 -0.26 9.86
CA ASP A 120 10.10 -0.77 8.76
C ASP A 120 11.30 0.14 8.48
N LEU A 121 12.49 -0.44 8.41
CA LEU A 121 13.64 0.11 7.70
C LEU A 121 13.57 -0.25 6.19
N ARG A 122 14.01 0.66 5.33
CA ARG A 122 14.22 0.51 3.87
C ARG A 122 15.59 1.08 3.53
N LEU A 123 16.24 0.48 2.55
CA LEU A 123 17.51 0.93 1.98
C LEU A 123 17.37 0.89 0.46
N GLY A 124 17.85 1.93 -0.22
CA GLY A 124 17.86 2.03 -1.67
C GLY A 124 19.24 2.43 -2.16
N VAL A 125 19.73 1.79 -3.22
CA VAL A 125 21.04 2.06 -3.81
C VAL A 125 20.87 2.42 -5.27
N THR A 126 21.52 3.49 -5.70
CA THR A 126 21.55 3.99 -7.09
C THR A 126 23.00 4.21 -7.51
N ALA A 127 23.53 3.35 -8.37
CA ALA A 127 24.91 3.42 -8.85
C ALA A 127 24.95 3.37 -10.39
N GLY A 128 24.95 4.54 -11.04
CA GLY A 128 24.89 4.64 -12.50
C GLY A 128 23.58 4.06 -13.05
N PRO A 129 23.62 2.96 -13.84
CA PRO A 129 22.43 2.26 -14.29
C PRO A 129 21.85 1.31 -13.23
N PHE A 130 22.60 0.93 -12.20
CA PHE A 130 22.16 -0.03 -11.20
C PHE A 130 21.25 0.61 -10.15
N LEU A 131 20.20 -0.11 -9.79
CA LEU A 131 19.23 0.23 -8.77
C LEU A 131 19.04 -0.97 -7.82
N ALA A 132 18.70 -0.70 -6.57
CA ALA A 132 18.21 -1.70 -5.63
C ALA A 132 17.30 -1.04 -4.59
N SER A 133 16.30 -1.76 -4.09
CA SER A 133 15.62 -1.43 -2.84
C SER A 133 15.46 -2.69 -1.99
N ALA A 134 15.54 -2.55 -0.67
CA ALA A 134 15.27 -3.63 0.28
C ALA A 134 14.63 -3.09 1.55
N SER A 135 13.79 -3.91 2.19
CA SER A 135 13.10 -3.60 3.44
C SER A 135 13.25 -4.69 4.48
N ILE A 136 13.34 -4.28 5.73
CA ILE A 136 13.18 -5.14 6.91
C ILE A 136 12.31 -4.40 7.92
N GLY A 137 11.31 -5.06 8.46
CA GLY A 137 10.40 -4.46 9.44
C GLY A 137 9.92 -5.44 10.50
N TYR A 138 9.14 -4.92 11.42
CA TYR A 138 8.56 -5.66 12.54
C TYR A 138 7.04 -5.50 12.57
N VAL A 139 6.31 -6.60 12.74
CA VAL A 139 4.85 -6.63 12.80
C VAL A 139 4.38 -7.58 13.91
N PRO A 140 3.71 -7.09 14.96
CA PRO A 140 3.17 -7.92 16.05
C PRO A 140 2.13 -8.92 15.58
N THR A 141 1.24 -8.53 14.67
CA THR A 141 0.12 -9.35 14.17
C THR A 141 -0.20 -9.03 12.71
N GLY A 142 -0.60 -10.03 11.94
CA GLY A 142 -0.89 -9.87 10.51
C GLY A 142 0.35 -9.92 9.62
N ALA A 143 0.23 -9.40 8.39
CA ALA A 143 1.27 -9.35 7.35
C ALA A 143 2.03 -10.69 7.10
N LYS A 144 1.43 -11.85 7.40
CA LYS A 144 2.10 -13.17 7.36
C LYS A 144 2.69 -13.49 5.97
N LEU A 145 2.08 -13.00 4.87
CA LEU A 145 2.60 -13.17 3.51
C LEU A 145 3.90 -12.37 3.21
N ALA A 146 4.29 -11.42 4.07
CA ALA A 146 5.57 -10.72 3.99
C ALA A 146 6.57 -11.18 5.07
N ALA A 147 6.26 -12.21 5.87
CA ALA A 147 7.09 -12.60 7.03
C ALA A 147 8.34 -13.39 6.64
N LEU A 148 9.47 -13.05 7.27
CA LEU A 148 10.73 -13.79 7.23
C LEU A 148 10.80 -14.82 8.38
N THR A 149 10.11 -14.56 9.47
CA THR A 149 9.89 -15.48 10.60
C THR A 149 8.51 -16.17 10.48
N SER A 150 8.29 -17.24 11.22
CA SER A 150 7.07 -18.07 11.16
C SER A 150 6.37 -18.20 12.53
N SER A 151 6.45 -17.15 13.35
CA SER A 151 5.76 -17.08 14.63
C SER A 151 4.30 -16.66 14.41
N ASP A 152 3.40 -16.96 15.34
CA ASP A 152 2.03 -16.44 15.27
C ASP A 152 1.93 -14.93 15.50
N ARG A 153 2.94 -14.39 16.18
CA ARG A 153 3.07 -12.98 16.55
C ARG A 153 4.52 -12.52 16.45
N ASP A 154 4.71 -11.21 16.48
CA ASP A 154 6.01 -10.55 16.66
C ASP A 154 7.03 -10.95 15.57
N ASN A 155 6.60 -10.85 14.32
CA ASN A 155 7.35 -11.29 13.15
C ASN A 155 8.25 -10.21 12.57
N ILE A 156 9.41 -10.64 12.05
CA ILE A 156 10.22 -9.86 11.13
C ILE A 156 9.63 -10.02 9.73
N VAL A 157 9.45 -8.93 9.00
CA VAL A 157 8.86 -8.90 7.66
C VAL A 157 9.77 -8.24 6.63
N SER A 158 9.61 -8.60 5.36
CA SER A 158 10.21 -7.91 4.20
C SER A 158 9.16 -7.75 3.10
N ARG A 159 8.73 -6.52 2.88
CA ARG A 159 7.68 -6.17 1.90
C ARG A 159 8.25 -6.04 0.49
N GLU A 160 9.40 -5.39 0.37
CA GLU A 160 10.19 -5.23 -0.86
C GLU A 160 11.63 -5.68 -0.67
N HIS A 161 12.19 -6.36 -1.68
CA HIS A 161 13.63 -6.55 -1.89
C HIS A 161 13.90 -6.94 -3.35
N TRP A 162 14.52 -6.04 -4.10
CA TRP A 162 14.74 -6.18 -5.54
C TRP A 162 16.01 -5.46 -6.03
N LEU A 163 16.51 -5.94 -7.16
CA LEU A 163 17.60 -5.32 -7.93
C LEU A 163 17.04 -4.83 -9.27
N GLY A 164 17.67 -3.84 -9.87
CA GLY A 164 17.21 -3.28 -11.14
C GLY A 164 18.30 -2.61 -11.96
N LEU A 165 17.97 -2.40 -13.23
CA LEU A 165 18.78 -1.71 -14.23
C LEU A 165 17.95 -0.63 -14.91
N ARG A 166 18.58 0.50 -15.21
CA ARG A 166 17.97 1.70 -15.78
C ARG A 166 18.64 2.09 -17.09
N PHE A 167 17.82 2.37 -18.09
CA PHE A 167 18.19 2.62 -19.48
C PHE A 167 17.40 3.81 -20.06
N VAL A 168 17.77 4.23 -21.28
CA VAL A 168 17.04 5.22 -22.09
C VAL A 168 16.77 6.53 -21.31
N ASP A 169 17.83 7.20 -20.87
CA ASP A 169 17.76 8.45 -20.08
C ASP A 169 16.82 8.39 -18.88
N ASN A 170 16.87 7.28 -18.14
CA ASN A 170 16.03 7.03 -16.96
C ASN A 170 14.54 6.82 -17.26
N LYS A 171 14.18 6.38 -18.47
CA LYS A 171 12.79 6.10 -18.87
C LYS A 171 12.45 4.61 -18.88
N LEU A 172 13.42 3.73 -19.07
CA LEU A 172 13.22 2.27 -19.09
C LEU A 172 13.92 1.62 -17.90
N TYR A 173 13.18 0.80 -17.16
CA TYR A 173 13.66 0.07 -15.98
C TYR A 173 13.38 -1.42 -16.14
N LEU A 174 14.36 -2.26 -15.80
CA LEU A 174 14.22 -3.70 -15.68
C LEU A 174 14.51 -4.08 -14.22
N LEU A 175 13.51 -4.58 -13.49
CA LEU A 175 13.61 -4.93 -12.08
C LEU A 175 13.42 -6.44 -11.87
N GLY A 176 14.03 -7.01 -10.83
CA GLY A 176 13.84 -8.40 -10.43
C GLY A 176 13.93 -8.59 -8.91
N GLY A 177 12.99 -9.32 -8.33
CA GLY A 177 12.91 -9.57 -6.89
C GLY A 177 11.48 -9.51 -6.36
N ARG A 178 11.33 -9.23 -5.06
CA ARG A 178 10.05 -9.01 -4.39
C ARG A 178 9.64 -7.54 -4.45
N MET A 179 8.50 -7.25 -5.09
CA MET A 179 8.01 -5.88 -5.31
C MET A 179 6.47 -5.81 -5.38
N ASN A 180 5.93 -4.59 -5.35
CA ASN A 180 4.49 -4.35 -5.46
C ASN A 180 4.00 -4.67 -6.87
N LEU A 181 2.81 -5.27 -6.99
CA LEU A 181 2.21 -5.56 -8.28
C LEU A 181 1.87 -4.24 -9.01
N PRO A 182 2.24 -4.09 -10.30
CA PRO A 182 1.86 -2.93 -11.10
C PRO A 182 0.39 -3.05 -11.52
N PHE A 183 -0.51 -2.60 -10.65
CA PHE A 183 -1.95 -2.60 -10.90
C PHE A 183 -2.62 -1.41 -10.20
N GLY A 184 -3.49 -0.71 -10.92
CA GLY A 184 -4.43 0.25 -10.35
C GLY A 184 -3.83 1.52 -9.77
N LEU A 185 -4.59 2.17 -8.89
CA LEU A 185 -4.11 3.27 -8.06
C LEU A 185 -3.13 2.77 -7.00
N ARG A 186 -2.01 3.46 -6.85
CA ARG A 186 -1.16 3.34 -5.66
C ARG A 186 -1.70 4.28 -4.57
N ASN A 187 -2.70 3.81 -3.83
CA ASN A 187 -3.24 4.45 -2.62
C ASN A 187 -2.62 3.85 -1.34
N VAL A 188 -2.86 4.44 -0.17
CA VAL A 188 -2.31 3.94 1.12
C VAL A 188 -3.33 3.11 1.91
N GLU A 189 -4.60 3.16 1.49
CA GLU A 189 -5.78 2.50 2.03
C GLU A 189 -5.77 1.00 1.69
N HIS A 190 -4.80 0.26 2.22
CA HIS A 190 -4.54 -1.14 1.88
C HIS A 190 -5.66 -2.13 2.28
N THR A 191 -6.70 -1.70 3.00
CA THR A 191 -7.90 -2.50 3.30
C THR A 191 -9.09 -2.20 2.38
N SER A 192 -9.02 -1.16 1.54
CA SER A 192 -10.07 -0.85 0.56
C SER A 192 -10.34 -2.03 -0.37
N PHE A 193 -11.59 -2.23 -0.79
CA PHE A 193 -12.02 -3.39 -1.56
C PHE A 193 -11.21 -3.53 -2.87
N VAL A 194 -10.89 -2.42 -3.55
CA VAL A 194 -10.07 -2.44 -4.77
C VAL A 194 -8.64 -2.94 -4.54
N ARG A 195 -8.13 -3.00 -3.29
CA ARG A 195 -6.80 -3.56 -2.96
C ARG A 195 -6.88 -4.97 -2.40
N SER A 196 -7.88 -5.28 -1.57
CA SER A 196 -8.07 -6.62 -1.00
C SER A 196 -8.60 -7.62 -2.03
N ALA A 197 -9.63 -7.27 -2.81
CA ALA A 197 -10.23 -8.17 -3.81
C ALA A 197 -9.30 -8.49 -4.99
N THR A 198 -8.45 -7.52 -5.38
CA THR A 198 -7.48 -7.67 -6.47
C THR A 198 -6.15 -8.26 -6.00
N GLY A 199 -5.93 -8.44 -4.69
CA GLY A 199 -4.67 -8.92 -4.14
C GLY A 199 -3.48 -8.01 -4.47
N THR A 200 -3.67 -6.69 -4.35
CA THR A 200 -2.64 -5.67 -4.66
C THR A 200 -2.32 -4.78 -3.46
N ASP A 201 -2.59 -5.29 -2.25
CA ASP A 201 -2.30 -4.60 -0.99
C ASP A 201 -0.79 -4.34 -0.81
N LEU A 202 -0.44 -3.14 -0.34
CA LEU A 202 0.95 -2.67 -0.21
C LEU A 202 1.61 -3.08 1.13
N ASN A 203 0.93 -3.89 1.94
CA ASN A 203 1.39 -4.41 3.22
C ASN A 203 1.89 -5.86 3.13
N SER A 204 1.28 -6.70 2.28
CA SER A 204 1.56 -8.15 2.25
C SER A 204 1.49 -8.83 0.88
N ALA A 205 0.68 -8.33 -0.07
CA ALA A 205 0.46 -8.95 -1.38
C ALA A 205 1.56 -8.68 -2.43
N GLN A 206 2.75 -8.21 -2.03
CA GLN A 206 3.89 -8.21 -2.94
C GLN A 206 4.22 -9.64 -3.41
N GLN A 207 4.77 -9.74 -4.61
CA GLN A 207 5.12 -11.00 -5.25
C GLN A 207 6.58 -10.99 -5.70
N TYR A 208 7.16 -12.18 -5.95
CA TYR A 208 8.43 -12.28 -6.66
C TYR A 208 8.18 -12.29 -8.16
N GLY A 209 9.06 -11.64 -8.91
CA GLY A 209 8.95 -11.59 -10.36
C GLY A 209 10.02 -10.74 -11.03
N GLY A 210 9.88 -10.61 -12.34
CA GLY A 210 10.61 -9.64 -13.17
C GLY A 210 9.66 -8.58 -13.70
N GLN A 211 10.01 -7.31 -13.59
CA GLN A 211 9.18 -6.18 -14.00
C GLN A 211 9.90 -5.30 -15.02
N VAL A 212 9.18 -4.87 -16.05
CA VAL A 212 9.59 -3.81 -16.99
C VAL A 212 8.75 -2.58 -16.68
N VAL A 213 9.39 -1.43 -16.46
CA VAL A 213 8.70 -0.15 -16.29
C VAL A 213 9.18 0.83 -17.35
N TRP A 214 8.22 1.47 -18.03
CA TRP A 214 8.42 2.62 -18.88
C TRP A 214 7.83 3.84 -18.18
N ASP A 215 8.64 4.85 -17.89
CA ASP A 215 8.21 6.10 -17.26
C ASP A 215 8.73 7.28 -18.09
N ALA A 216 7.82 7.90 -18.85
CA ALA A 216 8.13 9.02 -19.73
C ALA A 216 7.12 10.17 -19.51
N PRO A 217 7.42 11.40 -19.98
CA PRO A 217 6.44 12.46 -20.01
C PRO A 217 5.21 12.04 -20.83
N GLY A 218 4.01 12.23 -20.26
CA GLY A 218 2.74 11.92 -20.93
C GLY A 218 2.29 10.45 -20.90
N ILE A 219 3.19 9.49 -20.65
CA ILE A 219 2.83 8.06 -20.56
C ILE A 219 3.75 7.28 -19.62
N ARG A 220 3.14 6.48 -18.75
CA ARG A 220 3.84 5.47 -17.96
C ARG A 220 3.17 4.10 -18.09
N ALA A 221 3.96 3.05 -18.02
CA ALA A 221 3.49 1.67 -18.10
C ALA A 221 4.39 0.77 -17.27
N ALA A 222 3.82 -0.27 -16.68
CA ALA A 222 4.59 -1.30 -15.99
C ALA A 222 3.97 -2.67 -16.24
N VAL A 223 4.79 -3.68 -16.48
CA VAL A 223 4.36 -5.08 -16.62
C VAL A 223 5.32 -5.97 -15.83
N MET A 224 4.76 -6.85 -15.01
CA MET A 224 5.48 -7.81 -14.18
C MET A 224 5.06 -9.23 -14.51
N GLY A 225 6.03 -10.08 -14.84
CA GLY A 225 5.87 -11.53 -14.81
C GLY A 225 6.00 -12.04 -13.38
N ILE A 226 4.97 -12.69 -12.87
CA ILE A 226 4.82 -13.10 -11.47
C ILE A 226 5.26 -14.57 -11.34
N ALA A 227 6.25 -14.82 -10.49
CA ALA A 227 6.70 -16.16 -10.10
C ALA A 227 6.10 -16.63 -8.74
N GLY A 228 5.34 -15.75 -8.08
CA GLY A 228 4.59 -16.02 -6.86
C GLY A 228 5.32 -15.68 -5.58
N ASN A 229 4.70 -15.99 -4.44
CA ASN A 229 5.23 -15.58 -3.14
C ASN A 229 6.12 -16.67 -2.52
N PHE A 230 7.44 -16.49 -2.58
CA PHE A 230 8.40 -17.39 -1.94
C PHE A 230 8.53 -17.20 -0.42
N LEU A 231 7.94 -16.14 0.16
CA LEU A 231 7.79 -15.99 1.62
C LEU A 231 6.57 -16.74 2.17
N ALA A 232 5.63 -17.17 1.32
CA ALA A 232 4.57 -18.07 1.73
C ALA A 232 5.17 -19.43 2.13
N ARG A 233 4.88 -19.85 3.37
CA ARG A 233 5.40 -21.06 4.02
C ARG A 233 4.27 -21.94 4.52
N ASP A 234 4.57 -23.22 4.70
CA ASP A 234 3.64 -24.16 5.31
C ASP A 234 3.54 -23.95 6.84
N PRO A 235 2.35 -24.05 7.43
CA PRO A 235 1.03 -23.99 6.78
C PRO A 235 0.54 -22.54 6.60
N ILE A 236 0.12 -22.20 5.37
CA ILE A 236 -0.93 -21.18 5.16
C ILE A 236 -2.19 -21.73 5.87
N PRO A 237 -2.98 -20.94 6.62
CA PRO A 237 -3.67 -21.44 7.83
C PRO A 237 -4.86 -22.39 7.61
N ALA A 238 -4.57 -23.64 7.23
CA ALA A 238 -5.15 -24.91 7.66
C ALA A 238 -4.45 -26.02 6.86
N PRO A 239 -3.89 -27.08 7.47
CA PRO A 239 -3.25 -28.15 6.70
C PRO A 239 -4.32 -28.96 5.95
N VAL A 240 -4.33 -28.85 4.63
CA VAL A 240 -4.80 -29.95 3.79
C VAL A 240 -3.63 -30.90 3.64
N ASP A 241 -3.73 -32.07 4.29
CA ASP A 241 -2.61 -32.99 4.48
C ASP A 241 -1.87 -33.27 3.18
N ASN A 242 -0.55 -33.04 3.20
CA ASN A 242 0.39 -33.25 2.08
C ASN A 242 0.31 -32.27 0.89
N VAL A 243 -0.37 -31.12 1.03
CA VAL A 243 -0.25 -30.01 0.05
C VAL A 243 0.95 -29.12 0.42
N PRO A 244 1.93 -28.89 -0.48
CA PRO A 244 3.07 -28.01 -0.21
C PRO A 244 2.72 -26.54 -0.43
N ALA A 245 3.35 -25.61 0.32
CA ALA A 245 3.15 -24.16 0.19
C ALA A 245 3.36 -23.61 -1.22
N SER A 246 4.15 -24.29 -2.05
CA SER A 246 4.34 -23.93 -3.46
C SER A 246 3.07 -24.00 -4.29
N ALA A 247 2.12 -24.88 -3.95
CA ALA A 247 0.86 -25.04 -4.67
C ALA A 247 -0.02 -23.78 -4.58
N TYR A 248 0.09 -23.02 -3.49
CA TYR A 248 -0.65 -21.77 -3.28
C TYR A 248 0.05 -20.54 -3.90
N ARG A 249 1.13 -20.71 -4.66
CA ARG A 249 1.87 -19.59 -5.28
C ARG A 249 1.22 -19.17 -6.59
N GLU A 250 0.54 -18.03 -6.55
CA GLU A 250 0.02 -17.34 -7.72
C GLU A 250 1.14 -16.98 -8.72
N GLN A 251 1.06 -17.51 -9.94
CA GLN A 251 1.97 -17.27 -11.06
C GLN A 251 1.21 -16.65 -12.21
N GLY A 252 1.83 -15.78 -13.02
CA GLY A 252 1.14 -15.14 -14.14
C GLY A 252 1.70 -13.76 -14.45
N TYR A 253 0.83 -12.75 -14.58
CA TYR A 253 1.25 -11.37 -14.80
C TYR A 253 0.36 -10.34 -14.10
N SER A 254 0.92 -9.15 -13.91
CA SER A 254 0.20 -7.92 -13.57
C SER A 254 0.81 -6.77 -14.38
N GLY A 255 0.01 -5.81 -14.80
CA GLY A 255 0.50 -4.61 -15.47
C GLY A 255 -0.53 -3.51 -15.62
N TYR A 256 -0.04 -2.30 -15.91
CA TYR A 256 -0.85 -1.14 -16.26
C TYR A 256 -0.21 -0.31 -17.37
N VAL A 257 -1.04 0.50 -18.03
CA VAL A 257 -0.63 1.63 -18.89
C VAL A 257 -1.47 2.83 -18.48
N GLU A 258 -0.85 3.99 -18.25
CA GLU A 258 -1.52 5.23 -17.87
C GLU A 258 -1.00 6.40 -18.70
N GLY A 259 -1.92 7.11 -19.35
CA GLY A 259 -1.65 8.36 -20.07
C GLY A 259 -1.93 9.58 -19.19
N ALA A 260 -1.03 10.56 -19.24
CA ALA A 260 -1.23 11.89 -18.67
C ALA A 260 -1.63 12.84 -19.80
N PHE A 261 -2.91 13.22 -19.85
CA PHE A 261 -3.47 14.11 -20.87
C PHE A 261 -3.26 15.58 -20.51
N SER A 262 -3.02 15.86 -19.24
CA SER A 262 -2.51 17.13 -18.72
C SER A 262 -1.78 16.87 -17.39
N HIS A 263 -1.17 17.91 -16.80
CA HIS A 263 -0.65 17.84 -15.43
C HIS A 263 -1.73 17.59 -14.37
N ALA A 264 -3.01 17.76 -14.73
CA ALA A 264 -4.16 17.66 -13.83
C ALA A 264 -5.07 16.46 -14.13
N PHE A 265 -4.83 15.67 -15.19
CA PHE A 265 -5.69 14.53 -15.52
C PHE A 265 -4.90 13.36 -16.13
N THR A 266 -5.10 12.18 -15.54
CA THR A 266 -4.57 10.91 -16.02
C THR A 266 -5.65 9.84 -16.12
N LEU A 267 -5.51 8.94 -17.09
CA LEU A 267 -6.37 7.76 -17.27
C LEU A 267 -5.49 6.56 -17.58
N GLY A 268 -5.75 5.43 -16.90
CA GLY A 268 -5.01 4.20 -17.07
C GLY A 268 -5.87 2.96 -17.06
N LEU A 269 -5.33 1.91 -17.69
CA LEU A 269 -5.89 0.57 -17.77
C LEU A 269 -4.96 -0.38 -17.03
N SER A 270 -5.53 -1.31 -16.27
CA SER A 270 -4.79 -2.34 -15.53
C SER A 270 -5.29 -3.75 -15.89
N SER A 271 -4.39 -4.72 -15.83
CA SER A 271 -4.70 -6.13 -16.04
C SER A 271 -3.82 -7.01 -15.15
N LEU A 272 -4.43 -7.96 -14.47
CA LEU A 272 -3.78 -8.99 -13.66
C LEU A 272 -4.43 -10.32 -13.99
N VAL A 273 -3.62 -11.33 -14.29
CA VAL A 273 -4.06 -12.71 -14.46
C VAL A 273 -3.07 -13.61 -13.73
N THR A 274 -3.58 -14.43 -12.83
CA THR A 274 -2.80 -15.36 -12.01
C THR A 274 -3.43 -16.74 -11.98
N HIS A 275 -2.58 -17.75 -11.85
CA HIS A 275 -2.91 -19.16 -11.65
C HIS A 275 -2.19 -19.66 -10.39
N ALA A 276 -2.87 -20.46 -9.58
CA ALA A 276 -2.27 -21.25 -8.51
C ALA A 276 -2.84 -22.66 -8.54
N ASP A 277 -1.99 -23.67 -8.30
CA ASP A 277 -2.42 -25.07 -8.21
C ASP A 277 -3.44 -25.28 -7.08
N ARG A 278 -3.41 -24.40 -6.06
CA ARG A 278 -4.37 -24.32 -4.95
C ARG A 278 -4.74 -22.87 -4.62
N GLY A 279 -6.03 -22.60 -4.43
CA GLY A 279 -6.52 -21.25 -4.12
C GLY A 279 -6.20 -20.77 -2.70
N LEU A 280 -5.71 -19.53 -2.58
CA LEU A 280 -5.30 -18.88 -1.32
C LEU A 280 -6.44 -18.42 -0.39
N GLY A 281 -7.69 -18.34 -0.87
CA GLY A 281 -8.83 -17.91 -0.05
C GLY A 281 -8.93 -16.38 0.17
N ILE A 282 -8.32 -15.56 -0.69
CA ILE A 282 -8.25 -14.10 -0.53
C ILE A 282 -9.62 -13.41 -0.43
N GLY A 283 -10.69 -14.01 -0.93
CA GLY A 283 -12.04 -13.47 -0.87
C GLY A 283 -12.54 -13.28 0.56
N SER A 284 -12.15 -14.18 1.46
CA SER A 284 -12.45 -14.12 2.90
C SER A 284 -11.79 -12.94 3.63
N ILE A 285 -10.71 -12.39 3.05
CA ILE A 285 -10.04 -11.16 3.55
C ILE A 285 -10.88 -9.93 3.17
N THR A 286 -11.57 -9.99 2.03
CA THR A 286 -12.33 -8.87 1.46
C THR A 286 -13.74 -8.78 2.05
N ASN A 287 -14.41 -9.92 2.25
CA ASN A 287 -15.68 -10.02 2.95
C ASN A 287 -15.64 -11.20 3.95
N PRO A 288 -15.53 -10.95 5.27
CA PRO A 288 -15.36 -12.00 6.26
C PRO A 288 -16.63 -12.86 6.49
N PHE A 289 -17.79 -12.43 5.97
CA PHE A 289 -19.06 -13.15 6.11
C PHE A 289 -19.35 -14.12 4.97
N VAL A 290 -18.50 -14.14 3.93
CA VAL A 290 -18.66 -15.01 2.76
C VAL A 290 -17.45 -15.93 2.66
N PRO A 291 -17.60 -17.24 2.92
CA PRO A 291 -16.53 -18.22 2.71
C PRO A 291 -16.06 -18.19 1.25
N ASP A 292 -14.75 -18.05 1.02
CA ASP A 292 -14.19 -18.08 -0.33
C ASP A 292 -14.35 -19.50 -0.92
N PRO A 293 -15.19 -19.68 -1.96
CA PRO A 293 -15.48 -21.00 -2.50
C PRO A 293 -14.27 -21.61 -3.24
N PHE A 294 -13.25 -20.79 -3.55
CA PHE A 294 -12.01 -21.18 -4.21
C PHE A 294 -10.85 -21.49 -3.25
N PHE A 295 -11.01 -21.32 -1.93
CA PHE A 295 -10.01 -21.74 -0.95
C PHE A 295 -9.71 -23.25 -1.09
N ASP A 296 -8.42 -23.59 -1.18
CA ASP A 296 -7.87 -24.92 -1.49
C ASP A 296 -8.39 -25.60 -2.78
N ARG A 297 -9.19 -24.94 -3.61
CA ARG A 297 -9.60 -25.53 -4.90
C ARG A 297 -8.40 -25.70 -5.82
N GLN A 298 -8.43 -26.75 -6.64
CA GLN A 298 -7.40 -27.01 -7.63
C GLN A 298 -7.53 -26.08 -8.84
N ASP A 299 -6.42 -25.82 -9.53
CA ASP A 299 -6.35 -25.08 -10.79
C ASP A 299 -7.06 -23.72 -10.75
N VAL A 300 -6.77 -22.92 -9.71
CA VAL A 300 -7.46 -21.65 -9.46
C VAL A 300 -6.85 -20.54 -10.30
N TRP A 301 -7.68 -19.99 -11.18
CA TRP A 301 -7.41 -18.80 -11.96
C TRP A 301 -8.10 -17.59 -11.35
N ARG A 302 -7.36 -16.51 -11.18
CA ARG A 302 -7.84 -15.22 -10.69
C ARG A 302 -7.43 -14.10 -11.63
N GLN A 303 -8.39 -13.27 -12.02
CA GLN A 303 -8.21 -12.19 -12.99
C GLN A 303 -8.84 -10.90 -12.45
N ALA A 304 -8.16 -9.78 -12.66
CA ALA A 304 -8.67 -8.44 -12.43
C ALA A 304 -8.33 -7.56 -13.65
N HIS A 305 -9.31 -6.83 -14.18
CA HIS A 305 -9.11 -5.93 -15.31
C HIS A 305 -9.82 -4.61 -15.05
N GLY A 306 -9.08 -3.50 -15.08
CA GLY A 306 -9.55 -2.25 -14.51
C GLY A 306 -9.28 -1.00 -15.31
N LEU A 307 -10.07 0.02 -15.01
CA LEU A 307 -9.89 1.41 -15.41
C LEU A 307 -9.64 2.25 -14.16
N PHE A 308 -8.62 3.08 -14.17
CA PHE A 308 -8.30 3.98 -13.06
C PHE A 308 -7.90 5.37 -13.55
N SER A 309 -8.06 6.39 -12.71
CA SER A 309 -7.80 7.78 -13.07
C SER A 309 -7.50 8.67 -11.87
N ARG A 310 -6.75 9.74 -12.12
CA ARG A 310 -6.40 10.77 -11.12
C ARG A 310 -6.66 12.15 -11.71
N TRP A 311 -7.28 13.02 -10.92
CA TRP A 311 -7.82 14.30 -11.38
C TRP A 311 -7.49 15.38 -10.34
N HIS A 312 -6.88 16.49 -10.76
CA HIS A 312 -6.92 17.75 -10.03
C HIS A 312 -8.05 18.59 -10.64
N VAL A 313 -9.20 18.64 -9.97
CA VAL A 313 -10.43 19.21 -10.55
C VAL A 313 -10.46 20.74 -10.42
N GLY A 314 -9.75 21.29 -9.44
CA GLY A 314 -9.56 22.72 -9.27
C GLY A 314 -9.36 23.11 -7.82
N GLY A 315 -8.53 24.13 -7.59
CA GLY A 315 -8.22 24.62 -6.24
C GLY A 315 -7.71 23.49 -5.32
N PRO A 316 -8.34 23.26 -4.16
CA PRO A 316 -7.91 22.25 -3.18
C PRO A 316 -8.41 20.82 -3.47
N TRP A 317 -9.14 20.57 -4.56
CA TRP A 317 -9.81 19.28 -4.82
C TRP A 317 -9.04 18.34 -5.75
N VAL A 318 -8.82 17.12 -5.29
CA VAL A 318 -8.39 15.97 -6.10
C VAL A 318 -9.48 14.91 -6.10
N LEU A 319 -9.73 14.29 -7.26
CA LEU A 319 -10.51 13.06 -7.37
C LEU A 319 -9.63 11.90 -7.85
N LEU A 320 -9.90 10.72 -7.31
CA LEU A 320 -9.31 9.45 -7.69
C LEU A 320 -10.45 8.48 -7.95
N ALA A 321 -10.35 7.65 -9.00
CA ALA A 321 -11.32 6.60 -9.25
C ALA A 321 -10.65 5.35 -9.81
N GLU A 322 -11.14 4.19 -9.41
CA GLU A 322 -10.73 2.88 -9.89
C GLU A 322 -11.95 1.94 -9.96
N VAL A 323 -12.05 1.14 -11.02
CA VAL A 323 -13.09 0.11 -11.17
C VAL A 323 -12.49 -1.09 -11.89
N ASP A 324 -12.67 -2.28 -11.30
CA ASP A 324 -12.13 -3.55 -11.78
C ASP A 324 -13.24 -4.57 -12.01
N LEU A 325 -13.19 -5.25 -13.15
CA LEU A 325 -13.87 -6.53 -13.38
C LEU A 325 -13.08 -7.63 -12.67
N LEU A 326 -13.76 -8.45 -11.85
CA LEU A 326 -13.18 -9.60 -11.16
C LEU A 326 -13.67 -10.90 -11.80
N VAL A 327 -12.76 -11.82 -12.11
CA VAL A 327 -13.11 -13.14 -12.64
C VAL A 327 -12.31 -14.21 -11.91
N GLN A 328 -12.99 -15.20 -11.34
CA GLN A 328 -12.35 -16.28 -10.60
C GLN A 328 -12.95 -17.64 -10.98
N SER A 329 -12.11 -18.65 -11.22
CA SER A 329 -12.56 -20.01 -11.51
C SER A 329 -11.57 -21.05 -10.97
N GLY A 330 -12.05 -22.23 -10.62
CA GLY A 330 -11.23 -23.35 -10.16
C GLY A 330 -11.98 -24.68 -10.31
N SER A 331 -11.28 -25.78 -10.11
CA SER A 331 -11.81 -27.13 -10.31
C SER A 331 -12.99 -27.44 -9.38
N GLY A 332 -14.09 -27.92 -9.98
CA GLY A 332 -15.32 -28.29 -9.27
C GLY A 332 -16.13 -27.13 -8.68
N VAL A 333 -15.85 -25.87 -9.05
CA VAL A 333 -16.58 -24.68 -8.58
C VAL A 333 -17.02 -23.82 -9.78
N PRO A 334 -18.28 -23.32 -9.80
CA PRO A 334 -18.71 -22.38 -10.84
C PRO A 334 -17.81 -21.15 -10.91
N ARG A 335 -17.58 -20.63 -12.14
CA ARG A 335 -16.85 -19.37 -12.33
C ARG A 335 -17.64 -18.22 -11.69
N ASP A 336 -16.99 -17.46 -10.83
CA ASP A 336 -17.52 -16.22 -10.29
C ASP A 336 -17.19 -15.04 -11.21
N TRP A 337 -18.15 -14.14 -11.34
CA TRP A 337 -18.04 -12.89 -12.08
C TRP A 337 -18.44 -11.76 -11.14
N GLY A 338 -17.45 -10.97 -10.75
CA GLY A 338 -17.58 -9.89 -9.80
C GLY A 338 -17.14 -8.56 -10.37
N GLY A 339 -17.20 -7.55 -9.52
CA GLY A 339 -16.65 -6.23 -9.81
C GLY A 339 -16.37 -5.49 -8.53
N VAL A 340 -15.38 -4.62 -8.55
CA VAL A 340 -15.04 -3.77 -7.41
C VAL A 340 -14.74 -2.37 -7.90
N GLY A 341 -15.03 -1.35 -7.09
CA GLY A 341 -14.75 0.02 -7.44
C GLY A 341 -14.58 0.91 -6.24
N LEU A 342 -13.82 1.99 -6.43
CA LEU A 342 -13.49 3.01 -5.45
C LEU A 342 -13.54 4.38 -6.13
N VAL A 343 -14.16 5.35 -5.48
CA VAL A 343 -14.07 6.77 -5.80
C VAL A 343 -13.68 7.51 -4.53
N GLN A 344 -12.60 8.30 -4.60
CA GLN A 344 -12.09 9.07 -3.46
C GLN A 344 -11.96 10.55 -3.86
N ALA A 345 -12.52 11.43 -3.04
CA ALA A 345 -12.36 12.87 -3.13
C ALA A 345 -11.49 13.36 -1.97
N ASP A 346 -10.39 14.04 -2.28
CA ASP A 346 -9.48 14.66 -1.31
C ASP A 346 -9.62 16.18 -1.40
N TYR A 347 -9.91 16.81 -0.27
CA TYR A 347 -10.07 18.25 -0.11
C TYR A 347 -9.04 18.77 0.89
N GLU A 348 -8.09 19.56 0.40
CA GLU A 348 -7.01 20.12 1.22
C GLU A 348 -7.13 21.66 1.33
N PRO A 349 -8.02 22.20 2.20
CA PRO A 349 -8.30 23.64 2.30
C PRO A 349 -7.12 24.46 2.83
N ILE A 350 -6.24 23.84 3.62
CA ILE A 350 -5.04 24.43 4.20
C ILE A 350 -3.93 23.41 3.98
N GLN A 351 -2.72 23.87 3.62
CA GLN A 351 -1.65 22.94 3.25
C GLN A 351 -1.42 21.89 4.34
N GLY A 352 -1.49 20.61 3.93
CA GLY A 352 -1.31 19.45 4.79
C GLY A 352 -2.49 19.06 5.66
N LEU A 353 -3.63 19.76 5.63
CA LEU A 353 -4.87 19.32 6.27
C LEU A 353 -5.84 18.82 5.21
N HIS A 354 -6.04 17.51 5.15
CA HIS A 354 -6.87 16.80 4.16
C HIS A 354 -8.17 16.30 4.79
N PHE A 355 -9.26 16.50 4.07
CA PHE A 355 -10.55 15.85 4.29
C PHE A 355 -10.81 14.91 3.12
N ILE A 356 -10.82 13.60 3.39
CA ILE A 356 -10.90 12.55 2.39
C ILE A 356 -12.24 11.85 2.52
N PHE A 357 -12.98 11.78 1.41
CA PHE A 357 -14.27 11.11 1.30
C PHE A 357 -14.13 9.96 0.30
N THR A 358 -14.36 8.72 0.74
CA THR A 358 -14.22 7.54 -0.13
C THR A 358 -15.52 6.75 -0.17
N GLY A 359 -15.99 6.44 -1.37
CA GLY A 359 -17.06 5.49 -1.60
C GLY A 359 -16.51 4.27 -2.34
N GLU A 360 -16.84 3.08 -1.88
CA GLU A 360 -16.44 1.82 -2.52
C GLU A 360 -17.61 0.84 -2.62
N ALA A 361 -17.55 -0.04 -3.61
CA ALA A 361 -18.51 -1.09 -3.82
C ALA A 361 -17.81 -2.36 -4.29
N LEU A 362 -18.31 -3.52 -3.86
CA LEU A 362 -17.82 -4.84 -4.19
C LEU A 362 -18.99 -5.73 -4.55
N ARG A 363 -18.85 -6.54 -5.59
CA ARG A 363 -19.70 -7.69 -5.88
C ARG A 363 -18.81 -8.89 -6.13
N GLN A 364 -18.94 -9.93 -5.32
CA GLN A 364 -18.16 -11.16 -5.43
C GLN A 364 -18.93 -12.30 -4.76
N TYR A 365 -18.84 -13.52 -5.30
CA TYR A 365 -19.50 -14.74 -4.78
C TYR A 365 -21.01 -14.56 -4.51
N GLN A 366 -21.70 -13.88 -5.43
CA GLN A 366 -23.13 -13.51 -5.32
C GLN A 366 -23.51 -12.55 -4.18
N ALA A 367 -22.57 -12.12 -3.34
CA ALA A 367 -22.76 -11.06 -2.36
C ALA A 367 -22.41 -9.68 -2.96
N THR A 368 -23.03 -8.62 -2.44
CA THR A 368 -22.69 -7.23 -2.77
C THR A 368 -22.43 -6.46 -1.48
N SER A 369 -21.28 -5.82 -1.36
CA SER A 369 -20.88 -5.02 -0.20
C SER A 369 -20.64 -3.56 -0.62
N TYR A 370 -20.85 -2.63 0.32
CA TYR A 370 -20.62 -1.20 0.11
C TYR A 370 -19.79 -0.63 1.25
N GLY A 371 -18.93 0.34 0.95
CA GLY A 371 -18.10 1.04 1.93
C GLY A 371 -18.18 2.56 1.76
N GLY A 372 -18.16 3.28 2.87
CA GLY A 372 -18.13 4.73 2.94
C GLY A 372 -17.13 5.17 4.01
N TRP A 373 -16.14 5.99 3.64
CA TRP A 373 -15.10 6.46 4.52
C TRP A 373 -15.13 7.98 4.59
N PHE A 374 -14.94 8.51 5.79
CA PHE A 374 -14.58 9.90 6.04
C PHE A 374 -13.28 9.92 6.83
N SER A 375 -12.24 10.52 6.28
CA SER A 375 -10.92 10.58 6.90
C SER A 375 -10.45 12.02 7.03
N VAL A 376 -9.85 12.35 8.16
CA VAL A 376 -9.09 13.58 8.35
C VAL A 376 -7.63 13.20 8.50
N SER A 377 -6.78 13.65 7.58
CA SER A 377 -5.32 13.47 7.65
C SER A 377 -4.66 14.83 7.79
N TRP A 378 -3.74 14.96 8.74
CA TRP A 378 -3.07 16.20 9.03
C TRP A 378 -1.56 16.02 9.17
N PHE A 379 -0.83 16.57 8.20
CA PHE A 379 0.62 16.71 8.19
C PHE A 379 1.02 17.96 9.00
N PHE A 380 0.90 17.89 10.33
CA PHE A 380 1.13 19.05 11.23
C PHE A 380 2.61 19.48 11.32
N PHE A 381 3.52 18.64 10.87
CA PHE A 381 4.96 18.89 10.79
C PHE A 381 5.50 18.11 9.57
N PRO A 382 6.63 18.52 8.93
CA PRO A 382 7.25 17.65 7.94
C PRO A 382 7.38 16.25 8.51
N TYR A 383 7.03 15.24 7.70
CA TYR A 383 7.23 13.83 8.05
C TYR A 383 6.36 13.26 9.16
N CYS A 384 5.43 14.03 9.72
CA CYS A 384 4.49 13.59 10.76
C CYS A 384 3.05 13.74 10.29
N GLU A 385 2.33 12.62 10.15
CA GLU A 385 0.90 12.55 9.83
C GLU A 385 0.14 12.08 11.08
N VAL A 386 -0.86 12.84 11.53
CA VAL A 386 -1.94 12.30 12.38
C VAL A 386 -3.17 12.10 11.50
N ARG A 387 -3.81 10.94 11.60
CA ARG A 387 -4.97 10.59 10.77
C ARG A 387 -6.08 9.96 11.60
N LEU A 388 -7.31 10.30 11.28
CA LEU A 388 -8.52 9.70 11.84
C LEU A 388 -9.40 9.25 10.69
N ASP A 389 -9.64 7.95 10.57
CA ASP A 389 -10.60 7.38 9.61
C ASP A 389 -11.87 6.95 10.35
N THR A 390 -13.02 7.30 9.78
CA THR A 390 -14.33 6.74 10.14
C THR A 390 -14.84 5.96 8.94
N ILE A 391 -15.05 4.66 9.11
CA ILE A 391 -15.34 3.71 8.05
C ILE A 391 -16.67 3.02 8.35
N PHE A 392 -17.61 3.11 7.42
CA PHE A 392 -18.86 2.37 7.43
C PHE A 392 -18.83 1.34 6.31
N THR A 393 -19.18 0.10 6.60
CA THR A 393 -19.17 -0.99 5.61
C THR A 393 -20.40 -1.88 5.79
N GLU A 394 -21.21 -2.02 4.75
CA GLU A 394 -22.31 -2.98 4.69
C GLU A 394 -21.82 -4.22 3.96
N PHE A 395 -21.50 -5.29 4.69
CA PHE A 395 -21.03 -6.54 4.09
C PHE A 395 -22.20 -7.38 3.58
N GLY A 396 -22.25 -7.67 2.28
CA GLY A 396 -23.28 -8.54 1.71
C GLY A 396 -23.15 -9.97 2.22
N LEU A 397 -24.29 -10.60 2.50
CA LEU A 397 -24.38 -11.97 3.01
C LEU A 397 -24.75 -12.97 1.91
N ALA A 398 -24.25 -14.20 2.02
CA ALA A 398 -24.65 -15.30 1.14
C ALA A 398 -26.14 -15.63 1.35
N GLY A 399 -26.93 -15.60 0.27
CA GLY A 399 -28.39 -15.74 0.33
C GLY A 399 -29.16 -14.42 0.48
N GLY A 400 -28.47 -13.28 0.60
CA GLY A 400 -29.05 -11.94 0.66
C GLY A 400 -29.07 -11.34 2.06
N GLY A 401 -29.26 -10.01 2.12
CA GLY A 401 -29.07 -9.21 3.33
C GLY A 401 -27.65 -8.66 3.46
N HIS A 402 -27.45 -7.82 4.48
CA HIS A 402 -26.18 -7.17 4.79
C HIS A 402 -25.91 -7.22 6.29
N GLU A 403 -24.63 -7.26 6.67
CA GLU A 403 -24.17 -7.06 8.04
C GLU A 403 -23.38 -5.73 8.13
N PRO A 404 -23.86 -4.75 8.92
CA PRO A 404 -23.21 -3.47 9.06
C PRO A 404 -22.00 -3.53 9.99
N SER A 405 -20.91 -2.92 9.56
CA SER A 405 -19.70 -2.70 10.34
C SER A 405 -19.38 -1.21 10.39
N PHE A 406 -19.07 -0.72 11.58
CA PHE A 406 -18.61 0.65 11.80
C PHE A 406 -17.24 0.62 12.47
N SER A 407 -16.23 1.21 11.85
CA SER A 407 -14.88 1.29 12.38
C SER A 407 -14.37 2.72 12.52
N VAL A 408 -13.62 2.97 13.59
CA VAL A 408 -12.88 4.22 13.82
C VAL A 408 -11.41 3.87 14.02
N LEU A 409 -10.54 4.46 13.22
CA LEU A 409 -9.10 4.20 13.21
C LEU A 409 -8.35 5.50 13.45
N GLY A 410 -7.77 5.66 14.64
CA GLY A 410 -6.85 6.75 14.95
C GLY A 410 -5.41 6.30 14.66
N GLN A 411 -4.70 7.00 13.79
CA GLN A 411 -3.32 6.69 13.39
C GLN A 411 -2.37 7.84 13.76
N LEU A 412 -1.19 7.50 14.27
CA LEU A 412 -0.02 8.38 14.27
C LEU A 412 1.05 7.75 13.39
N HIS A 413 1.48 8.49 12.39
CA HIS A 413 2.45 8.05 11.41
C HIS A 413 3.62 9.02 11.32
N PHE A 414 4.82 8.45 11.36
CA PHE A 414 6.07 9.17 11.20
C PHE A 414 6.91 8.53 10.09
N SER A 415 7.42 9.38 9.19
CA SER A 415 8.27 9.01 8.07
C SER A 415 8.97 10.24 7.44
N MET A 416 10.32 10.26 7.41
CA MET A 416 11.21 11.22 6.65
C MET A 416 11.73 10.97 5.19
#